data_AF-A0AAJ4F5T7-F1
#
_entry.id   AF-A0AAJ4F5T7-F1
#
_cell.length_a   1.000
_cell.length_b   1.000
_cell.length_c   1.000
_cell.angle_alpha   90.00
_cell.angle_beta   90.00
_cell.angle_gamma   90.00
#
_symmetry.space_group_name_H-M   'P 1'
#
loop_
_entity.id
_entity.type
_entity.pdbx_description
1 polymer ?
#
loop_
_entity_poly.entity_id
_entity_poly.type
_entity_poly.pdbx_seq_one_letter_code
_entity_poly.pdbx_strand_id
1 'polypeptide(L)' 'MSMQKRQDIQNVNVKAEQLNALMQTIHAHHKDFDSYQLDGLLGLAYDLAGSVYSWTETEEKIVLANEGAQRRII' A
#
# COMPACT_ATOMS: atom_id res chain seq x y z
N MET A 1 2.53 24.54 17.64
CA MET A 1 2.12 23.85 16.40
C MET A 1 1.47 22.52 16.79
N SER A 2 0.32 22.16 16.22
CA SER A 2 -0.32 20.88 16.51
C SER A 2 0.24 19.78 15.63
N MET A 3 0.57 18.61 16.20
CA MET A 3 0.95 17.43 15.42
C MET A 3 -0.23 16.96 14.56
N GLN A 4 0.06 16.58 13.32
CA GLN A 4 -0.88 15.93 12.41
C GLN A 4 -1.15 14.49 12.86
N LYS A 5 -2.38 14.03 12.65
CA LYS A 5 -2.79 12.65 12.96
C LYS A 5 -2.18 11.69 11.92
N ARG A 6 -1.51 10.63 12.39
CA ARG A 6 -0.99 9.52 11.58
C ARG A 6 -2.13 8.75 10.90
N GLN A 7 -1.86 8.15 9.74
CA GLN A 7 -2.83 7.29 9.09
C GLN A 7 -3.01 5.96 9.85
N ASP A 8 -4.15 5.31 9.64
CA ASP A 8 -4.40 3.98 10.17
C ASP A 8 -3.61 2.93 9.38
N ILE A 9 -2.68 2.26 10.06
CA ILE A 9 -1.81 1.23 9.49
C ILE A 9 -2.58 -0.05 9.12
N GLN A 10 -3.73 -0.32 9.75
CA GLN A 10 -4.51 -1.52 9.47
C GLN A 10 -5.01 -1.53 8.02
N ASN A 11 -5.37 -0.37 7.48
CA ASN A 11 -5.84 -0.23 6.10
C ASN A 11 -4.76 -0.65 5.08
N VAL A 12 -3.51 -0.21 5.27
CA VAL A 12 -2.41 -0.59 4.37
C VAL A 12 -1.98 -2.04 4.58
N ASN A 13 -2.06 -2.55 5.82
CA ASN A 13 -1.70 -3.93 6.10
C ASN A 13 -2.65 -4.93 5.43
N VAL A 14 -3.96 -4.68 5.50
CA VAL A 14 -4.97 -5.52 4.80
C VAL A 14 -4.72 -5.53 3.29
N LYS A 15 -4.40 -4.39 2.69
CA LYS A 15 -4.09 -4.30 1.24
C LYS A 15 -2.81 -5.04 0.88
N ALA A 16 -1.78 -4.96 1.73
CA ALA A 16 -0.54 -5.70 1.53
C ALA A 16 -0.76 -7.22 1.65
N GLU A 17 -1.59 -7.67 2.59
CA GLU A 17 -1.99 -9.08 2.72
C GLU A 17 -2.76 -9.58 1.50
N GLN A 18 -3.72 -8.79 1.01
CA GLN A 18 -4.47 -9.10 -0.22
C GLN A 18 -3.54 -9.19 -1.43
N LEU A 19 -2.59 -8.27 -1.57
CA LEU A 19 -1.60 -8.31 -2.64
C LEU A 19 -0.73 -9.57 -2.55
N ASN A 20 -0.24 -9.90 -1.35
CA ASN A 20 0.56 -11.10 -1.13
C ASN A 20 -0.21 -12.38 -1.51
N ALA A 21 -1.47 -12.50 -1.09
CA ALA A 21 -2.31 -13.63 -1.44
C ALA A 21 -2.53 -13.74 -2.96
N LEU A 22 -2.84 -12.62 -3.61
CA LEU A 22 -3.04 -12.56 -5.06
C LEU A 22 -1.78 -12.98 -5.83
N MET A 23 -0.61 -12.47 -5.43
CA MET A 23 0.65 -12.84 -6.05
C MET A 23 0.98 -14.32 -5.89
N GLN A 24 0.66 -14.91 -4.73
CA GLN A 24 0.80 -16.35 -4.51
C GLN A 24 -0.13 -17.16 -5.42
N THR A 25 -1.39 -16.74 -5.57
CA THR A 25 -2.34 -17.39 -6.49
C THR A 25 -1.87 -17.31 -7.94
N ILE A 26 -1.43 -16.14 -8.40
CA ILE A 26 -0.88 -15.98 -9.75
C ILE A 26 0.34 -16.89 -9.91
N HIS A 27 1.27 -16.90 -8.96
CA HIS A 27 2.46 -17.74 -9.05
C HIS A 27 2.12 -19.25 -9.15
N ALA A 28 1.21 -19.73 -8.31
CA ALA A 28 0.82 -21.14 -8.26
C ALA A 28 0.02 -21.58 -9.50
N HIS A 29 -0.83 -20.70 -10.05
CA HIS A 29 -1.83 -21.06 -11.05
C HIS A 29 -1.70 -20.33 -12.39
N HIS A 30 -0.59 -19.61 -12.64
CA HIS A 30 -0.42 -18.83 -13.89
C HIS A 30 -0.60 -19.64 -15.18
N LYS A 31 -0.40 -20.96 -15.15
CA LYS A 31 -0.60 -21.84 -16.32
C LYS A 31 -2.07 -22.24 -16.53
N ASP A 32 -2.90 -22.10 -15.50
CA ASP A 32 -4.32 -22.44 -15.52
C ASP A 32 -5.18 -21.26 -16.02
N PHE A 33 -4.59 -20.07 -16.12
CA PHE A 33 -5.25 -18.85 -16.58
C PHE A 33 -4.92 -18.54 -18.04
N ASP A 34 -5.92 -18.07 -18.78
CA ASP A 34 -5.67 -17.45 -20.08
C ASP A 34 -5.05 -16.04 -19.93
N SER A 35 -4.59 -15.48 -21.05
CA SER A 35 -3.94 -14.16 -21.05
C SER A 35 -4.83 -13.04 -20.53
N TYR A 36 -6.13 -13.06 -20.82
CA TYR A 36 -7.06 -12.02 -20.37
C TYR A 36 -7.33 -12.14 -18.86
N GLN A 37 -7.41 -13.36 -18.34
CA GLN A 37 -7.51 -13.62 -16.92
C GLN A 37 -6.26 -13.18 -16.17
N LEU A 38 -5.07 -13.48 -16.70
CA LEU A 38 -3.80 -13.00 -16.15
C LEU A 38 -3.70 -11.48 -16.16
N ASP A 39 -4.05 -10.83 -17.27
CA ASP A 39 -4.05 -9.37 -17.36
C ASP A 39 -4.99 -8.74 -16.31
N GLY A 40 -6.17 -9.35 -16.10
CA GLY A 40 -7.09 -8.94 -15.05
C GLY A 40 -6.51 -9.08 -13.64
N LEU A 41 -5.89 -10.23 -13.33
CA LEU A 41 -5.27 -10.49 -12.03
C LEU A 41 -4.07 -9.55 -11.78
N LEU A 42 -3.25 -9.29 -12.81
CA LEU A 42 -2.15 -8.34 -12.74
C LEU A 42 -2.66 -6.90 -12.57
N GLY A 43 -3.77 -6.52 -13.21
CA GLY A 43 -4.44 -5.25 -12.99
C GLY A 43 -4.84 -5.06 -11.52
N LEU A 44 -5.46 -6.06 -10.91
CA LEU A 44 -5.80 -6.03 -9.48
C LEU A 44 -4.56 -5.92 -8.58
N ALA A 45 -3.46 -6.59 -8.95
CA ALA A 45 -2.21 -6.48 -8.22
C ALA A 45 -1.62 -5.06 -8.30
N TYR A 46 -1.70 -4.40 -9.47
CA TYR A 46 -1.31 -3.02 -9.64
C TYR A 46 -2.16 -2.05 -8.80
N ASP A 47 -3.47 -2.25 -8.74
CA ASP A 47 -4.36 -1.40 -7.94
C ASP A 47 -4.07 -1.52 -6.43
N LEU A 48 -3.80 -2.74 -5.95
CA LEU A 48 -3.42 -2.98 -4.57
C LEU A 48 -2.04 -2.36 -4.25
N ALA A 49 -1.06 -2.57 -5.12
CA ALA A 49 0.28 -1.99 -4.97
C ALA A 49 0.23 -0.46 -4.98
N GLY A 50 -0.55 0.14 -5.89
CA GLY A 50 -0.76 1.59 -5.97
C GLY A 50 -1.42 2.14 -4.71
N SER A 51 -2.38 1.42 -4.14
CA SER A 51 -3.02 1.81 -2.87
C SER A 51 -2.03 1.79 -1.70
N VAL A 52 -1.16 0.78 -1.61
CA VAL A 52 -0.09 0.70 -0.59
C VAL A 52 0.88 1.86 -0.77
N TYR A 53 1.33 2.10 -2.00
CA TYR A 53 2.26 3.18 -2.33
C TYR A 53 1.69 4.56 -1.95
N SER A 54 0.47 4.86 -2.36
CA SER A 54 -0.19 6.14 -2.05
C SER A 54 -0.35 6.36 -0.54
N TRP A 55 -0.69 5.31 0.21
CA TRP A 55 -0.73 5.38 1.68
C TRP A 55 0.65 5.71 2.25
N THR A 56 1.71 5.03 1.79
CA THR A 56 3.08 5.27 2.29
C THR A 56 3.57 6.68 2.02
N GLU A 57 3.32 7.23 0.83
CA GLU A 57 3.69 8.60 0.48
C GLU A 57 2.97 9.62 1.37
N THR A 58 1.68 9.39 1.65
CA THR A 58 0.90 10.25 2.54
C THR A 58 1.41 10.19 3.97
N GLU A 59 1.77 8.99 4.44
CA GLU A 59 2.26 8.78 5.80
C GLU A 59 3.62 9.44 6.01
N GLU A 60 4.51 9.33 5.03
CA GLU A 60 5.82 9.97 5.06
C GLU A 60 5.70 11.49 5.22
N LYS A 61 4.80 12.13 4.46
CA LYS A 61 4.55 13.58 4.58
C LYS A 61 4.11 13.98 5.99
N ILE A 62 3.22 13.19 6.60
CA ILE A 62 2.73 13.44 7.97
C ILE A 62 3.86 13.28 8.99
N VAL A 63 4.68 12.23 8.86
CA VAL A 63 5.82 11.98 9.73
C VAL A 63 6.82 13.13 9.65
N LEU A 64 7.22 13.53 8.44
CA LEU A 64 8.16 14.63 8.22
C LEU A 64 7.64 15.96 8.78
N ALA A 65 6.35 16.26 8.59
CA ALA A 65 5.75 17.46 9.14
C ALA A 65 5.76 17.46 10.69
N ASN A 66 5.45 16.31 11.30
CA ASN A 66 5.45 16.16 12.76
C ASN A 66 6.86 16.25 13.35
N GLU A 67 7.84 15.58 12.73
CA GLU A 67 9.24 15.68 13.14
C GLU A 67 9.76 17.12 13.01
N GLY A 68 9.41 17.81 11.93
CA GLY A 68 9.75 19.21 11.72
C GLY A 68 9.11 20.14 12.77
N ALA A 69 7.86 19.87 13.16
CA ALA A 69 7.19 20.61 14.23
C ALA A 69 7.85 20.35 15.60
N GLN A 70 8.20 19.09 15.90
CA GLN A 70 8.84 18.71 17.15
C GLN A 70 10.22 19.38 17.32
N ARG A 71 11.02 19.45 16.25
CA ARG A 71 12.34 20.12 16.27
C ARG A 71 12.27 21.63 16.50
N ARG A 72 11.11 22.27 16.30
CA ARG A 72 10.92 23.71 16.56
C ARG A 72 10.44 24.00 17.99
N ILE A 73 10.09 22.96 18.74
CA ILE A 73 9.60 23.05 20.13
C ILE A 73 10.74 22.81 21.13
N ILE A 74 11.76 22.03 20.74
CA ILE A 74 13.01 21.82 21.48
C ILE A 74 13.99 22.94 21.12
#